data_AF-A0A1H7YZ25-F1
#
_entry.id   AF-A0A1H7YZ25-F1
#
_cell.length_a   1.000
_cell.length_b   1.000
_cell.length_c   1.000
_cell.angle_alpha   90.00
_cell.angle_beta   90.00
_cell.angle_gamma   90.00
#
_symmetry.space_group_name_H-M   'P 1'
#
loop_
_entity.id
_entity.type
_entity.pdbx_description
1 polymer ?
#
loop_
_entity_poly.entity_id
_entity_poly.type
_entity_poly.pdbx_seq_one_letter_code
_entity_poly.pdbx_strand_id
1 'polypeptide(L)'
;MRFDFYTPSEISQILGQRLKQHRLHQNLTQAQLAEQIGVGVSTVVRIESGKGGTLENVLHIAIGLGLINEFADLFDYKPKTVEEVIQKYAPRQRASGK
;
A
#
# COMPACT_ATOMS: atom_id res chain seq x y z
N MET A 1 2.47 -5.55 15.17
CA MET A 1 3.79 -4.99 14.80
C MET A 1 3.66 -3.49 14.71
N ARG A 2 4.56 -2.73 15.34
CA ARG A 2 4.57 -1.26 15.29
C ARG A 2 5.73 -0.80 14.42
N PHE A 3 5.51 0.19 13.54
CA PHE A 3 6.55 0.68 12.61
C PHE A 3 7.38 1.87 13.14
N ASP A 4 7.17 2.30 14.39
CA ASP A 4 7.77 3.52 14.95
C ASP A 4 9.31 3.57 14.89
N PHE A 5 9.98 2.41 14.80
CA PHE A 5 11.45 2.28 14.81
C PHE A 5 12.02 1.64 13.55
N TYR A 6 11.22 1.51 12.49
CA TYR A 6 11.67 0.90 11.24
C TYR A 6 12.05 1.99 10.22
N THR A 7 13.14 1.75 9.51
CA THR A 7 13.49 2.53 8.33
C THR A 7 12.51 2.25 7.18
N PRO A 8 12.38 3.18 6.22
CA PRO A 8 11.54 2.95 5.04
C PRO A 8 11.90 1.68 4.24
N SER A 9 13.19 1.32 4.21
CA SER A 9 13.67 0.11 3.55
C SER A 9 13.19 -1.16 4.26
N GLU A 10 13.26 -1.20 5.60
CA GLU A 10 12.79 -2.34 6.37
C GLU A 10 11.27 -2.50 6.25
N ILE A 11 10.51 -1.40 6.31
CA ILE A 11 9.06 -1.43 6.08
C ILE A 11 8.76 -2.00 4.69
N SER A 12 9.49 -1.54 3.66
CA SER A 12 9.33 -2.02 2.29
C SER A 12 9.62 -3.52 2.16
N GLN A 13 10.66 -4.02 2.83
CA GLN A 13 10.97 -5.46 2.87
C GLN A 13 9.86 -6.27 3.57
N ILE A 14 9.35 -5.78 4.70
CA ILE A 14 8.26 -6.44 5.43
C ILE A 14 7.00 -6.52 4.56
N LEU A 15 6.61 -5.40 3.94
CA LEU A 15 5.42 -5.35 3.08
C LEU A 15 5.60 -6.21 1.82
N GLY A 16 6.76 -6.14 1.17
CA GLY A 16 7.10 -6.98 0.02
C GLY A 16 7.02 -8.47 0.33
N GLN A 17 7.56 -8.88 1.48
CA GLN A 17 7.49 -10.26 1.93
C GLN A 17 6.04 -10.70 2.22
N ARG A 18 5.20 -9.83 2.79
CA ARG A 18 3.76 -10.13 2.98
C ARG A 18 3.04 -10.33 1.65
N LEU A 19 3.27 -9.46 0.67
CA LEU A 19 2.71 -9.62 -0.68
C LEU A 19 3.15 -10.96 -1.30
N LYS A 20 4.43 -11.31 -1.18
CA LYS A 20 4.95 -12.61 -1.61
C LYS A 20 4.22 -13.78 -0.94
N GLN A 21 3.98 -13.69 0.37
CA GLN A 21 3.22 -14.73 1.07
C GLN A 21 1.81 -14.84 0.49
N HIS A 22 1.07 -13.75 0.34
CA HIS A 22 -0.27 -13.78 -0.25
C HIS A 22 -0.28 -14.41 -1.65
N ARG A 23 0.69 -14.06 -2.51
CA ARG A 23 0.84 -14.68 -3.83
C ARG A 23 1.04 -16.19 -3.74
N LEU A 24 1.94 -16.64 -2.86
CA LEU A 24 2.23 -18.07 -2.69
C LEU A 24 1.04 -18.85 -2.14
N HIS A 25 0.24 -18.27 -1.23
CA HIS A 25 -0.99 -18.90 -0.73
C HIS A 25 -2.05 -19.07 -1.84
N GLN A 26 -1.99 -18.26 -2.90
CA GLN A 26 -2.83 -18.39 -4.08
C GLN A 26 -2.21 -19.30 -5.17
N ASN A 27 -1.07 -19.95 -4.90
CA ASN A 27 -0.34 -20.81 -5.83
C ASN A 27 0.07 -20.11 -7.15
N LEU A 28 0.30 -18.79 -7.10
CA LEU A 28 0.72 -18.02 -8.26
C LEU A 28 2.25 -17.89 -8.31
N THR A 29 2.85 -18.06 -9.48
CA THR A 29 4.23 -17.61 -9.74
C THR A 29 4.29 -16.09 -9.91
N GLN A 30 5.49 -15.51 -9.81
CA GLN A 30 5.68 -14.08 -10.08
C GLN A 30 5.32 -13.72 -11.53
N ALA A 31 5.58 -14.62 -12.47
CA ALA A 31 5.24 -14.42 -13.89
C ALA A 31 3.73 -14.42 -14.12
N GLN A 32 3.00 -15.37 -13.52
CA GLN A 32 1.54 -15.43 -13.61
C GLN A 32 0.88 -14.20 -12.99
N LEU A 33 1.34 -13.77 -11.80
CA LEU A 33 0.81 -12.55 -11.19
C LEU A 33 1.09 -11.33 -12.06
N ALA A 34 2.31 -11.21 -12.60
CA ALA A 34 2.71 -10.10 -13.46
C ALA A 34 1.84 -10.03 -14.73
N GLU A 35 1.60 -11.17 -15.37
CA GLU A 35 0.71 -11.29 -16.53
C GLU A 35 -0.72 -10.90 -16.19
N GLN A 36 -1.28 -11.40 -15.08
CA GLN A 36 -2.64 -11.10 -14.64
C GLN A 36 -2.88 -9.60 -14.41
N ILE A 37 -1.89 -8.88 -13.89
CA ILE A 37 -2.03 -7.46 -13.54
C ILE A 37 -1.43 -6.52 -14.59
N GLY A 38 -0.89 -7.05 -15.70
CA GLY A 38 -0.36 -6.26 -16.82
C GLY A 38 0.95 -5.52 -16.52
N VAL A 39 1.81 -6.05 -15.65
CA VAL A 39 3.12 -5.44 -15.33
C VAL A 39 4.28 -6.38 -15.68
N GLY A 40 5.50 -5.84 -15.77
CA GLY A 40 6.70 -6.67 -15.97
C GLY A 40 7.02 -7.56 -14.76
N VAL A 41 7.52 -8.77 -14.99
CA VAL A 41 7.93 -9.72 -13.92
C VAL A 41 8.97 -9.10 -12.97
N SER A 42 9.90 -8.30 -13.52
CA SER A 42 10.91 -7.58 -12.74
C SER A 42 10.30 -6.62 -11.71
N THR A 43 9.14 -6.03 -12.02
CA THR A 43 8.39 -5.17 -11.09
C THR A 43 7.88 -5.96 -9.89
N VAL A 44 7.26 -7.13 -10.13
CA VAL A 44 6.78 -8.02 -9.07
C VAL A 44 7.95 -8.47 -8.18
N VAL A 45 9.06 -8.90 -8.80
CA VAL A 45 10.28 -9.30 -8.07
C VAL A 45 10.81 -8.17 -7.20
N ARG A 46 10.89 -6.95 -7.73
CA ARG A 46 11.43 -5.79 -7.02
C ARG A 46 10.55 -5.39 -5.83
N ILE A 47 9.23 -5.41 -6.01
CA ILE A 47 8.28 -5.10 -4.94
C ILE A 47 8.29 -6.18 -3.86
N GLU A 48 8.25 -7.46 -4.22
CA GLU A 48 8.29 -8.56 -3.25
C GLU A 48 9.59 -8.64 -2.46
N SER A 49 10.70 -8.14 -3.04
CA SER A 49 12.00 -8.05 -2.36
C SER A 49 12.20 -6.74 -1.57
N GLY A 50 11.19 -5.86 -1.53
CA GLY A 50 11.26 -4.57 -0.84
C GLY A 50 12.17 -3.54 -1.51
N LYS A 51 12.65 -3.81 -2.73
CA LYS A 51 13.52 -2.91 -3.50
C LYS A 51 12.74 -1.78 -4.20
N GLY A 52 11.45 -1.64 -3.91
CA GLY A 52 10.60 -0.52 -4.32
C GLY A 52 9.80 -0.73 -5.61
N GLY A 53 8.99 0.27 -5.93
CA GLY A 53 8.01 0.32 -7.01
C GLY A 53 7.39 1.72 -7.08
N THR A 54 6.54 1.97 -8.07
CA THR A 54 5.59 3.09 -7.97
C THR A 54 4.42 2.66 -7.07
N LEU A 55 3.67 3.61 -6.51
CA LEU A 55 2.43 3.30 -5.79
C LEU A 55 1.45 2.54 -6.70
N GLU A 56 1.34 2.95 -7.96
CA GLU A 56 0.52 2.29 -8.98
C GLU A 56 0.87 0.80 -9.12
N ASN A 57 2.15 0.42 -9.19
CA ASN A 57 2.55 -0.98 -9.25
C ASN A 57 2.12 -1.77 -8.00
N VAL A 58 2.18 -1.15 -6.83
CA VAL A 58 1.73 -1.78 -5.58
C VAL A 58 0.22 -1.97 -5.58
N LEU A 59 -0.55 -1.00 -6.08
CA LEU A 59 -2.00 -1.12 -6.24
C LEU A 59 -2.37 -2.22 -7.25
N HIS A 60 -1.66 -2.34 -8.37
CA HIS A 60 -1.88 -3.45 -9.31
C HIS A 60 -1.65 -4.81 -8.66
N ILE A 61 -0.56 -4.97 -7.89
CA ILE A 61 -0.31 -6.21 -7.14
C ILE A 61 -1.41 -6.47 -6.10
N ALA A 62 -1.83 -5.43 -5.37
CA ALA A 62 -2.92 -5.55 -4.40
C ALA A 62 -4.24 -5.97 -5.06
N ILE A 63 -4.57 -5.43 -6.24
CA ILE A 63 -5.73 -5.86 -7.04
C ILE A 63 -5.58 -7.32 -7.43
N GLY A 64 -4.44 -7.71 -7.99
CA GLY A 64 -4.18 -9.09 -8.43
C GLY A 64 -4.25 -10.12 -7.30
N LEU A 65 -3.98 -9.71 -6.07
CA LEU A 65 -4.05 -10.55 -4.88
C LEU A 65 -5.35 -10.40 -4.08
N GLY A 66 -6.29 -9.55 -4.50
CA GLY A 66 -7.56 -9.31 -3.80
C GLY A 66 -7.44 -8.49 -2.51
N LEU A 67 -6.38 -7.71 -2.36
CA LEU A 67 -6.04 -6.92 -1.17
C LEU A 67 -6.31 -5.41 -1.33
N ILE A 68 -6.96 -4.98 -2.42
CA ILE A 68 -7.12 -3.55 -2.72
C ILE A 68 -7.86 -2.78 -1.62
N ASN A 69 -8.78 -3.43 -0.91
CA ASN A 69 -9.57 -2.79 0.15
C ASN A 69 -8.73 -2.45 1.40
N GLU A 70 -7.56 -3.07 1.59
CA GLU A 70 -6.63 -2.69 2.67
C GLU A 70 -6.11 -1.26 2.52
N PHE A 71 -6.14 -0.71 1.30
CA PHE A 71 -5.74 0.67 1.01
C PHE A 71 -6.83 1.69 1.33
N ALA A 72 -8.09 1.27 1.54
CA ALA A 72 -9.19 2.20 1.81
C ALA A 72 -9.01 2.94 3.14
N ASP A 73 -8.50 2.26 4.16
CA ASP A 73 -8.19 2.83 5.46
C ASP A 73 -6.78 3.45 5.52
N LEU A 74 -5.92 3.13 4.55
CA LEU A 74 -4.54 3.58 4.55
C LEU A 74 -4.49 5.09 4.27
N PHE A 75 -3.94 5.83 5.23
CA PHE A 75 -3.88 7.30 5.22
C PHE A 75 -5.25 8.00 5.29
N ASP A 76 -6.33 7.30 5.64
CA ASP A 76 -7.60 7.94 5.90
C ASP A 76 -7.51 8.86 7.13
N TYR A 77 -8.01 10.09 6.97
CA TYR A 77 -7.99 11.08 8.04
C TYR A 77 -9.17 10.85 8.99
N LYS A 78 -8.87 10.25 10.14
CA LYS A 78 -9.83 10.01 11.21
C LYS A 78 -9.67 11.11 12.27
N PRO A 79 -10.68 11.99 12.46
CA PRO A 79 -10.62 13.04 13.48
C PRO A 79 -10.45 12.40 14.86
N LYS A 80 -9.52 12.93 15.65
CA LYS A 80 -9.14 12.43 16.97
C LYS A 80 -9.83 13.21 18.09
N THR A 81 -10.32 14.42 17.81
CA THR A 81 -10.98 15.28 18.80
C THR A 81 -12.39 15.69 18.36
N VAL A 82 -13.20 16.13 19.33
CA VAL A 82 -14.55 16.65 19.06
C VAL A 82 -14.48 17.90 18.19
N GLU A 83 -13.47 18.74 18.41
CA GLU A 83 -13.22 19.94 17.61
C GLU A 83 -12.93 19.58 16.14
N GLU A 84 -12.12 18.55 15.88
CA GLU A 84 -11.81 18.07 14.53
C GLU A 84 -13.06 17.46 13.86
N VAL A 85 -13.93 16.78 14.62
CA VAL A 85 -15.21 16.28 14.12
C VAL A 85 -16.12 17.45 13.70
N ILE A 86 -16.25 18.48 14.54
CA ILE A 86 -17.05 19.68 14.23
C ILE A 86 -16.50 20.37 12.96
N GLN A 87 -15.18 20.51 12.85
CA GLN A 87 -14.54 21.11 11.67
C GLN A 87 -14.73 20.29 10.39
N LYS A 88 -14.78 18.94 10.47
CA LYS A 88 -15.04 18.07 9.32
C LYS A 88 -16.40 18.36 8.66
N TYR A 89 -17.39 18.83 9.42
CA TYR A 89 -18.72 19.22 8.93
C TYR A 89 -18.85 20.72 8.59
N ALA A 90 -17.82 21.53 8.90
CA ALA A 90 -17.76 22.94 8.54
C ALA A 90 -17.18 23.14 7.11
N PRO A 91 -17.49 24.25 6.41
CA PRO A 91 -16.95 24.51 5.07
C PRO A 91 -15.41 24.55 5.08
N ARG A 92 -14.78 23.80 4.17
CA ARG A 92 -13.32 23.61 4.06
C ARG A 92 -12.58 24.94 4.02
N GLN A 93 -11.69 25.17 4.98
CA GLN A 93 -10.66 26.20 4.89
C GLN A 93 -9.44 25.61 4.16
N ARG A 94 -8.97 26.29 3.12
CA ARG A 94 -7.73 25.89 2.42
C ARG A 94 -6.54 26.22 3.32
N ALA A 95 -5.55 25.32 3.33
CA ALA A 95 -4.25 25.65 3.90
C ALA A 95 -3.69 26.86 3.14
N SER A 96 -3.41 27.95 3.86
CA SER A 96 -2.73 29.11 3.29
C SER A 96 -1.30 28.69 2.96
N GLY A 97 -0.93 28.74 1.68
CA GLY A 97 0.46 28.54 1.26
C GLY A 97 1.34 29.60 1.91
N LYS A 98 2.51 29.17 2.39
CA LYS A 98 3.64 30.05 2.72
C LYS A 98 4.74 29.78 1.70
#